data_AF-A0A6M0AAT7-F1
#
_entry.id   AF-A0A6M0AAT7-F1
#
_cell.length_a   1.000
_cell.length_b   1.000
_cell.length_c   1.000
_cell.angle_alpha   90.00
_cell.angle_beta   90.00
_cell.angle_gamma   90.00
#
_symmetry.space_group_name_H-M   'P 1'
#
loop_
_entity.id
_entity.type
_entity.pdbx_description
1 polymer ?
#
loop_
_entity_poly.entity_id
_entity_poly.type
_entity_poly.pdbx_seq_one_letter_code
_entity_poly.pdbx_strand_id
1 'polypeptide(L)'
;MASIIVGLETYPSFTAKYGTIVTFIEHLILGFFIAEIFIKIGAEASHPWNYFKNGWNLFDLFIVVALLLPIDNQYFIVLRMLRLLRVFRLISALPRLQILVRALLKSLPSMGYVFLLLCILFYIYGVAGTFLFAENDPMHFSSLPKSILSLFQVVTLEGWTDLMYIQMYGCESYGYDGIEALCTNPSALPLIGVLFFVSFVMLGAMITINLFVGIITSNISDS
;
A
#
# COMPACT_ATOMS: atom_id res chain seq x y z
N MET A 1 -24.62 -0.28 6.48
CA MET A 1 -25.30 0.96 6.02
C MET A 1 -24.29 2.06 5.70
N ALA A 2 -23.36 2.42 6.59
CA ALA A 2 -22.34 3.46 6.32
C ALA A 2 -21.49 3.20 5.05
N SER A 3 -21.15 1.93 4.75
CA SER A 3 -20.31 1.58 3.58
C SER A 3 -21.02 1.77 2.23
N ILE A 4 -22.35 1.57 2.18
CA ILE A 4 -23.15 1.78 0.96
C ILE A 4 -23.28 3.28 0.68
N ILE A 5 -23.40 4.09 1.74
CA ILE A 5 -23.48 5.54 1.65
C ILE A 5 -22.19 6.12 1.03
N VAL A 6 -21.01 5.65 1.45
CA VAL A 6 -19.71 6.07 0.87
C VAL A 6 -19.64 5.80 -0.63
N GLY A 7 -20.14 4.64 -1.09
CA GLY A 7 -20.21 4.34 -2.52
C GLY A 7 -21.15 5.29 -3.27
N LEU A 8 -22.31 5.59 -2.68
CA LEU A 8 -23.31 6.50 -3.25
C LEU A 8 -22.84 7.97 -3.30
N GLU A 9 -21.99 8.40 -2.36
CA GLU A 9 -21.38 9.74 -2.36
C GLU A 9 -20.42 9.99 -3.54
N THR A 10 -19.96 8.92 -4.21
CA THR A 10 -19.08 9.03 -5.40
C THR A 10 -19.85 9.59 -6.61
N TYR A 11 -21.18 9.56 -6.59
CA TYR A 11 -22.02 10.07 -7.67
C TYR A 11 -22.44 11.53 -7.43
N PRO A 12 -22.00 12.50 -8.25
CA PRO A 12 -22.29 13.92 -8.04
C PRO A 12 -23.79 14.25 -8.02
N SER A 13 -24.58 13.52 -8.80
CA SER A 13 -26.04 13.65 -8.90
C SER A 13 -26.77 13.20 -7.62
N PHE A 14 -26.21 12.24 -6.89
CA PHE A 14 -26.75 11.76 -5.62
C PHE A 14 -26.42 12.73 -4.49
N THR A 15 -25.17 13.21 -4.43
CA THR A 15 -24.69 14.16 -3.41
C THR A 15 -25.39 15.51 -3.52
N ALA A 16 -25.68 15.99 -4.73
CA ALA A 16 -26.44 17.23 -4.93
C ALA A 16 -27.89 17.16 -4.41
N LYS A 17 -28.50 15.96 -4.42
CA LYS A 17 -29.91 15.78 -4.04
C LYS A 17 -30.11 15.34 -2.59
N TYR A 18 -29.18 14.55 -2.05
CA TYR A 18 -29.29 13.94 -0.71
C TYR A 18 -28.13 14.26 0.23
N GLY A 19 -27.18 15.11 -0.17
CA GLY A 19 -25.98 15.42 0.62
C GLY A 19 -26.27 15.88 2.05
N THR A 20 -27.32 16.68 2.27
CA THR A 20 -27.73 17.12 3.62
C THR A 20 -28.23 15.97 4.50
N ILE A 21 -28.96 15.02 3.93
CA ILE A 21 -29.47 13.85 4.66
C ILE A 21 -28.31 12.89 4.98
N VAL A 22 -27.42 12.68 4.01
CA VAL A 22 -26.23 11.84 4.17
C VAL A 22 -25.33 12.38 5.28
N THR A 23 -24.98 13.67 5.21
CA THR A 23 -24.13 14.32 6.24
C THR A 23 -24.78 14.30 7.63
N PHE A 24 -26.10 14.42 7.73
CA PHE A 24 -26.82 14.29 8.99
C PHE A 24 -26.72 12.87 9.57
N ILE A 25 -26.96 11.84 8.74
CA ILE A 25 -26.82 10.43 9.14
C ILE A 25 -25.39 10.13 9.60
N GLU A 26 -24.38 10.68 8.93
CA GLU A 26 -22.98 10.51 9.31
C GLU A 26 -22.65 11.08 10.69
N HIS A 27 -23.16 12.28 11.00
CA HIS A 27 -22.99 12.89 12.32
C HIS A 27 -23.69 12.09 13.42
N LEU A 28 -24.89 11.55 13.12
CA LEU A 28 -25.62 10.68 14.04
C LEU A 28 -24.82 9.39 14.31
N ILE A 29 -24.33 8.75 13.26
CA ILE A 29 -23.47 7.56 13.34
C ILE A 29 -22.20 7.84 14.14
N LEU A 30 -21.53 8.98 13.89
CA LEU A 30 -20.36 9.40 14.66
C LEU A 30 -20.68 9.58 16.15
N GLY A 31 -21.81 10.22 16.46
CA GLY A 31 -22.29 10.38 17.84
C GLY A 31 -22.51 9.03 18.54
N PHE A 32 -23.15 8.07 17.87
CA PHE A 32 -23.31 6.71 18.38
C PHE A 32 -21.97 6.05 18.69
N PHE A 33 -20.99 6.19 17.79
CA PHE A 33 -19.66 5.62 17.99
C PHE A 33 -18.87 6.26 19.13
N ILE A 34 -19.02 7.57 19.32
CA ILE A 34 -18.44 8.27 20.47
C ILE A 34 -19.07 7.71 21.77
N ALA A 35 -20.39 7.57 21.81
CA ALA A 35 -21.10 6.99 22.95
C ALA A 35 -20.66 5.54 23.23
N GLU A 36 -20.52 4.71 22.20
CA GLU A 36 -20.03 3.33 22.31
C GLU A 36 -18.65 3.27 22.98
N ILE A 37 -17.73 4.16 22.62
CA ILE A 37 -16.39 4.24 23.23
C ILE A 37 -16.50 4.59 24.72
N PHE A 38 -17.29 5.61 25.08
CA PHE A 38 -17.49 5.98 26.48
C PHE A 38 -18.13 4.85 27.30
N ILE A 39 -19.10 4.13 26.73
CA ILE A 39 -19.72 2.96 27.37
C ILE A 39 -18.70 1.84 27.60
N LYS A 40 -17.86 1.52 26.59
CA LYS A 40 -16.80 0.51 26.74
C LYS A 40 -15.78 0.89 27.81
N ILE A 41 -15.34 2.14 27.84
CA ILE A 41 -14.41 2.63 28.87
C ILE A 41 -15.07 2.57 30.26
N GLY A 42 -16.35 2.92 30.37
CA GLY A 42 -17.11 2.87 31.62
C GLY A 42 -17.43 1.45 32.10
N ALA A 43 -17.62 0.49 31.18
CA ALA A 43 -17.83 -0.92 31.53
C ALA A 43 -16.57 -1.55 32.17
N GLU A 44 -15.38 -1.11 31.75
CA GLU A 44 -14.09 -1.50 32.31
C GLU A 44 -13.73 -0.77 33.64
N ALA A 45 -14.71 -0.20 34.35
CA ALA A 45 -14.56 0.75 35.47
C ALA A 45 -13.46 0.44 36.51
N SER A 46 -13.19 -0.82 36.83
CA SER A 46 -12.15 -1.19 37.80
C SER A 46 -10.72 -1.07 37.24
N HIS A 47 -10.54 -1.17 35.93
CA HIS A 47 -9.26 -1.08 35.23
C HIS A 47 -9.42 -0.50 33.81
N PRO A 48 -9.65 0.82 33.67
CA PRO A 48 -9.87 1.47 32.36
C PRO A 48 -8.70 1.28 31.38
N TRP A 49 -7.50 0.96 31.88
CA TRP A 49 -6.33 0.60 31.09
C TRP A 49 -6.53 -0.66 30.23
N ASN A 50 -7.48 -1.55 30.58
CA ASN A 50 -7.77 -2.74 29.77
C ASN A 50 -8.39 -2.39 28.41
N TYR A 51 -9.08 -1.24 28.29
CA TYR A 51 -9.58 -0.75 27.01
C TYR A 51 -8.45 -0.57 25.99
N PHE A 52 -7.34 0.03 26.42
CA PHE A 52 -6.17 0.31 25.58
C PHE A 52 -5.33 -0.93 25.24
N LYS A 53 -5.51 -2.04 25.95
CA LYS A 53 -4.84 -3.31 25.63
C LYS A 53 -5.48 -4.03 24.43
N ASN A 54 -6.74 -3.74 24.12
CA ASN A 54 -7.41 -4.33 22.96
C ASN A 54 -7.11 -3.50 21.69
N GLY A 55 -6.32 -4.05 20.78
CA GLY A 55 -5.93 -3.38 19.53
C GLY A 55 -7.11 -2.91 18.66
N TRP A 56 -8.27 -3.58 18.71
CA TRP A 56 -9.46 -3.15 17.97
C TRP A 56 -10.15 -1.94 18.59
N ASN A 57 -10.17 -1.86 19.92
CA ASN A 57 -10.68 -0.69 20.63
C ASN A 57 -9.79 0.52 20.38
N LEU A 58 -8.47 0.34 20.39
CA LEU A 58 -7.51 1.39 20.06
C LEU A 58 -7.65 1.87 18.60
N PHE A 59 -7.90 0.94 17.67
CA PHE A 59 -8.17 1.27 16.28
C PHE A 59 -9.47 2.07 16.10
N ASP A 60 -10.56 1.69 16.78
CA ASP A 60 -11.81 2.43 16.77
C ASP A 60 -11.66 3.84 17.37
N LEU A 61 -10.91 3.96 18.47
CA LEU A 61 -10.58 5.25 19.08
C LEU A 61 -9.80 6.15 18.11
N PHE A 62 -8.78 5.61 17.44
CA PHE A 62 -8.01 6.35 16.45
C PHE A 62 -8.89 6.91 15.33
N ILE A 63 -9.82 6.11 14.80
CA ILE A 63 -10.72 6.55 13.72
C ILE A 63 -11.66 7.66 14.21
N VAL A 64 -12.22 7.53 15.42
CA VAL A 64 -13.11 8.56 15.98
C VAL A 64 -12.36 9.86 16.22
N VAL A 65 -11.14 9.81 16.74
CA VAL A 65 -10.28 10.99 16.92
C VAL A 65 -9.93 11.62 15.57
N ALA A 66 -9.56 10.83 14.57
CA ALA A 66 -9.26 11.31 13.22
C ALA A 66 -10.46 12.01 12.55
N LEU A 67 -11.69 11.62 12.89
CA LEU A 67 -12.93 12.23 12.41
C LEU A 67 -13.33 13.49 13.20
N LEU A 68 -12.89 13.64 14.45
CA LEU A 68 -13.21 14.77 15.33
C LEU A 68 -12.26 15.96 15.21
N LEU A 69 -11.05 15.75 14.68
CA LEU A 69 -10.04 16.82 14.58
C LEU A 69 -10.55 17.99 13.73
N PRO A 70 -10.72 19.21 14.30
CA PRO A 70 -11.02 20.41 13.54
C PRO A 70 -9.72 20.96 12.94
N ILE A 71 -9.63 21.08 11.62
CA ILE A 71 -8.34 21.37 10.98
C ILE A 71 -8.44 22.51 9.97
N ASP A 72 -7.39 23.33 9.99
CA ASP A 72 -7.10 24.43 9.08
C ASP A 72 -7.02 24.03 7.59
N ASN A 73 -7.26 25.02 6.73
CA ASN A 73 -7.46 24.89 5.29
C ASN A 73 -6.35 24.12 4.53
N GLN A 74 -5.12 24.03 5.05
CA GLN A 74 -3.99 23.40 4.34
C GLN A 74 -4.06 21.86 4.26
N TYR A 75 -4.78 21.19 5.17
CA TYR A 75 -4.84 19.71 5.20
C TYR A 75 -6.19 19.13 4.78
N PHE A 76 -7.05 19.97 4.21
CA PHE A 76 -8.45 19.62 3.93
C PHE A 76 -8.63 18.38 3.04
N ILE A 77 -7.75 18.18 2.05
CA ILE A 77 -7.80 17.02 1.13
C ILE A 77 -7.43 15.71 1.84
N VAL A 78 -6.36 15.72 2.65
CA VAL A 78 -5.89 14.53 3.36
C VAL A 78 -6.95 14.04 4.36
N LEU A 79 -7.63 14.96 5.04
CA LEU A 79 -8.67 14.64 6.02
C LEU A 79 -9.96 14.15 5.36
N ARG A 80 -10.28 14.69 4.19
CA ARG A 80 -11.36 14.14 3.35
C ARG A 80 -11.07 12.67 3.02
N MET A 81 -9.82 12.30 2.78
CA MET A 81 -9.41 10.90 2.59
C MET A 81 -9.45 10.10 3.91
N LEU A 82 -9.11 10.69 5.06
CA LEU A 82 -9.25 10.01 6.37
C LEU A 82 -10.68 9.60 6.68
N ARG A 83 -11.70 10.28 6.12
CA ARG A 83 -13.10 9.85 6.26
C ARG A 83 -13.35 8.46 5.64
N LEU A 84 -12.55 8.02 4.67
CA LEU A 84 -12.62 6.66 4.14
C LEU A 84 -12.17 5.61 5.16
N LEU A 85 -11.42 6.00 6.19
CA LEU A 85 -10.98 5.07 7.24
C LEU A 85 -12.15 4.45 8.01
N ARG A 86 -13.31 5.13 8.05
CA ARG A 86 -14.53 4.58 8.65
C ARG A 86 -14.98 3.27 8.00
N VAL A 87 -14.61 3.00 6.75
CA VAL A 87 -14.91 1.72 6.07
C VAL A 87 -14.14 0.57 6.73
N PHE A 88 -12.91 0.81 7.20
CA PHE A 88 -12.15 -0.21 7.93
C PHE A 88 -12.75 -0.53 9.31
N ARG A 89 -13.67 0.29 9.83
CA ARG A 89 -14.46 -0.08 11.03
C ARG A 89 -15.33 -1.31 10.79
N LEU A 90 -15.58 -1.69 9.54
CA LEU A 90 -16.23 -2.97 9.24
C LEU A 90 -15.39 -4.14 9.77
N ILE A 91 -14.05 -4.01 9.74
CA ILE A 91 -13.13 -5.02 10.25
C ILE A 91 -13.24 -5.08 11.79
N SER A 92 -13.24 -3.94 12.49
CA SER A 92 -13.42 -3.91 13.95
C SER A 92 -14.83 -4.35 14.38
N ALA A 93 -15.87 -4.06 13.58
CA ALA A 93 -17.25 -4.45 13.89
C ALA A 93 -17.56 -5.93 13.63
N LEU A 94 -16.84 -6.61 12.72
CA LEU A 94 -17.10 -8.00 12.35
C LEU A 94 -16.01 -8.94 12.88
N PRO A 95 -16.28 -9.73 13.95
CA PRO A 95 -15.30 -10.66 14.52
C PRO A 95 -14.72 -11.65 13.51
N ARG A 96 -15.52 -12.06 12.52
CA ARG A 96 -15.05 -12.93 11.42
C ARG A 96 -13.96 -12.28 10.57
N LEU A 97 -14.08 -10.98 10.26
CA LEU A 97 -13.03 -10.26 9.53
C LEU A 97 -11.78 -10.07 10.39
N GLN A 98 -11.96 -9.84 11.70
CA GLN A 98 -10.83 -9.74 12.62
C GLN A 98 -9.98 -11.01 12.65
N ILE A 99 -10.63 -12.18 12.61
CA ILE A 99 -9.93 -13.48 12.58
C ILE A 99 -9.09 -13.59 11.31
N LEU A 100 -9.65 -13.23 10.14
CA LEU A 100 -8.91 -13.25 8.86
C LEU A 100 -7.71 -12.30 8.88
N VAL A 101 -7.90 -11.05 9.31
CA VAL A 101 -6.81 -10.06 9.38
C VAL A 101 -5.74 -10.49 10.37
N ARG A 102 -6.13 -11.03 11.53
CA ARG A 102 -5.17 -11.55 12.52
C ARG A 102 -4.40 -12.76 11.99
N ALA A 103 -5.05 -13.65 11.25
CA ALA A 103 -4.37 -14.78 10.61
C ALA A 103 -3.31 -14.30 9.61
N LEU A 104 -3.66 -13.32 8.76
CA LEU A 104 -2.72 -12.69 7.82
C LEU A 104 -1.56 -11.97 8.54
N LEU A 105 -1.86 -11.19 9.58
CA LEU A 105 -0.83 -10.49 10.35
C LEU A 105 0.06 -11.45 11.16
N LYS A 106 -0.47 -12.61 11.57
CA LYS A 106 0.29 -13.64 12.29
C LYS A 106 1.25 -14.40 11.36
N SER A 107 0.94 -14.52 10.07
CA SER A 107 1.83 -15.16 9.08
C SER A 107 2.91 -14.24 8.53
N LEU A 108 2.80 -12.92 8.69
CA LEU A 108 3.82 -11.95 8.26
C LEU A 108 5.17 -12.13 8.98
N PRO A 109 5.24 -12.23 10.33
CA PRO A 109 6.49 -12.35 11.06
C PRO A 109 7.29 -13.62 10.74
N SER A 110 6.64 -14.75 10.44
CA SER A 110 7.33 -16.02 10.14
C SER A 110 8.19 -15.93 8.87
N MET A 111 7.93 -14.92 8.03
CA MET A 111 8.60 -14.66 6.76
C MET A 111 9.53 -13.44 6.82
N GLY A 112 9.76 -12.84 7.99
CA GLY A 112 10.49 -11.57 8.13
C GLY A 112 11.88 -11.57 7.48
N TYR A 113 12.62 -12.68 7.59
CA TYR A 113 13.94 -12.82 6.97
C TYR A 113 13.89 -12.86 5.43
N VAL A 114 12.89 -13.54 4.86
CA VAL A 114 12.70 -13.60 3.40
C VAL A 114 12.31 -12.23 2.86
N PHE A 115 11.43 -11.52 3.57
CA PHE A 115 11.07 -10.15 3.24
C PHE A 115 12.28 -9.20 3.33
N LEU A 116 13.09 -9.30 4.39
CA LEU A 116 14.33 -8.53 4.53
C LEU A 116 15.30 -8.80 3.37
N LEU A 117 15.46 -10.07 2.98
CA LEU A 117 16.29 -10.44 1.83
C LEU A 117 15.77 -9.80 0.54
N LEU A 118 14.46 -9.80 0.31
CA LEU A 118 13.84 -9.12 -0.83
C LEU A 118 14.12 -7.61 -0.79
N CYS A 119 13.96 -6.95 0.36
CA CYS A 119 14.27 -5.53 0.50
C CYS A 119 15.75 -5.20 0.20
N ILE A 120 16.68 -6.06 0.65
CA ILE A 120 18.11 -5.91 0.36
C ILE A 120 18.36 -6.05 -1.15
N LEU A 121 17.74 -7.04 -1.80
CA LEU A 121 17.84 -7.23 -3.25
C LEU A 121 17.37 -5.97 -3.99
N PHE A 122 16.19 -5.44 -3.62
CA PHE A 122 15.64 -4.21 -4.18
C PHE A 122 16.56 -3.01 -3.99
N TYR A 123 17.16 -2.86 -2.81
CA TYR A 123 18.07 -1.76 -2.54
C TYR A 123 19.34 -1.85 -3.39
N ILE A 124 19.99 -3.02 -3.44
CA ILE A 124 21.22 -3.22 -4.21
C ILE A 124 20.97 -2.97 -5.70
N TYR A 125 19.94 -3.60 -6.27
CA TYR A 125 19.58 -3.40 -7.68
C TYR A 125 19.08 -1.98 -7.95
N GLY A 126 18.35 -1.37 -7.01
CA GLY A 126 17.88 0.00 -7.15
C GLY A 126 19.03 0.99 -7.27
N VAL A 127 20.02 0.89 -6.38
CA VAL A 127 21.22 1.72 -6.42
C VAL A 127 22.04 1.44 -7.68
N ALA A 128 22.26 0.17 -8.02
CA ALA A 128 22.99 -0.20 -9.23
C ALA A 128 22.30 0.30 -10.51
N GLY A 129 20.97 0.17 -10.60
CA GLY A 129 20.18 0.66 -11.73
C GLY A 129 20.25 2.18 -11.86
N THR A 130 20.18 2.92 -10.75
CA THR A 130 20.38 4.38 -10.77
C THR A 130 21.76 4.74 -11.33
N PHE A 131 22.83 4.06 -10.90
CA PHE A 131 24.18 4.35 -11.39
C PHE A 131 24.42 3.94 -12.85
N LEU A 132 23.83 2.84 -13.30
CA LEU A 132 24.07 2.29 -14.63
C LEU A 132 23.18 2.92 -15.70
N PHE A 133 21.95 3.31 -15.34
CA PHE A 133 20.90 3.60 -16.32
C PHE A 133 20.28 4.99 -16.18
N ALA A 134 20.63 5.82 -15.18
CA ALA A 134 20.00 7.13 -14.99
C ALA A 134 20.12 8.06 -16.20
N GLU A 135 21.25 8.02 -16.91
CA GLU A 135 21.49 8.88 -18.08
C GLU A 135 20.72 8.40 -19.32
N ASN A 136 20.72 7.08 -19.56
CA ASN A 136 19.99 6.45 -20.66
C ASN A 136 18.48 6.44 -20.43
N ASP A 137 18.02 6.21 -19.20
CA ASP A 137 16.61 6.08 -18.87
C ASP A 137 16.23 6.92 -17.64
N PRO A 138 16.13 8.26 -17.80
CA PRO A 138 15.75 9.15 -16.70
C PRO A 138 14.33 8.90 -16.18
N MET A 139 13.45 8.31 -16.98
CA MET A 139 12.07 8.01 -16.54
C MET A 139 12.05 6.98 -15.42
N HIS A 140 12.83 5.91 -15.56
CA HIS A 140 12.82 4.79 -14.62
C HIS A 140 13.97 4.85 -13.62
N PHE A 141 15.14 5.39 -14.00
CA PHE A 141 16.36 5.25 -13.20
C PHE A 141 16.99 6.57 -12.71
N SER A 142 16.36 7.73 -12.92
CA SER A 142 16.94 9.03 -12.46
C SER A 142 17.07 9.19 -10.95
N SER A 143 16.39 8.38 -10.14
CA SER A 143 16.53 8.41 -8.68
C SER A 143 16.22 7.05 -8.06
N LEU A 144 16.77 6.79 -6.88
CA LEU A 144 16.57 5.52 -6.17
C LEU A 144 15.08 5.15 -5.99
N PRO A 145 14.16 6.06 -5.61
CA PRO A 145 12.74 5.71 -5.52
C PRO A 145 12.12 5.30 -6.85
N LYS A 146 12.51 5.94 -7.96
CA LYS A 146 12.05 5.55 -9.30
C LYS A 146 12.60 4.18 -9.68
N SER A 147 13.89 3.94 -9.42
CA SER A 147 14.52 2.64 -9.69
C SER A 147 13.85 1.52 -8.87
N ILE A 148 13.55 1.76 -7.60
CA ILE A 148 12.81 0.81 -6.76
C ILE A 148 11.41 0.55 -7.31
N LEU A 149 10.70 1.58 -7.79
CA LEU A 149 9.38 1.42 -8.41
C LEU A 149 9.44 0.62 -9.71
N SER A 150 10.42 0.88 -10.58
CA SER A 150 10.63 0.11 -11.80
C SER A 150 11.01 -1.33 -11.50
N LEU A 151 11.85 -1.59 -10.49
CA LEU A 151 12.17 -2.94 -10.04
C LEU A 151 10.96 -3.64 -9.41
N PHE A 152 10.04 -2.90 -8.79
CA PHE A 152 8.77 -3.44 -8.32
C PHE A 152 7.90 -3.93 -9.48
N GLN A 153 7.83 -3.15 -10.57
CA GLN A 153 7.19 -3.58 -11.81
C GLN A 153 7.84 -4.88 -12.35
N VAL A 154 9.18 -4.89 -12.44
CA VAL A 154 9.95 -6.03 -12.94
C VAL A 154 9.76 -7.30 -12.08
N VAL A 155 9.72 -7.20 -10.75
CA VAL A 155 9.54 -8.40 -9.90
C VAL A 155 8.15 -9.02 -10.08
N THR A 156 7.17 -8.22 -10.46
CA THR A 156 5.82 -8.70 -10.85
C THR A 156 5.77 -9.28 -12.27
N LEU A 157 6.91 -9.34 -12.95
CA LEU A 157 7.10 -9.82 -14.33
C LEU A 157 6.33 -9.00 -15.37
N GLU A 158 6.03 -7.75 -15.05
CA GLU A 158 5.33 -6.83 -15.93
C GLU A 158 6.34 -5.84 -16.55
N GLY A 159 6.26 -5.62 -17.87
CA GLY A 159 7.10 -4.64 -18.60
C GLY A 159 8.62 -4.85 -18.54
N TRP A 160 9.11 -5.95 -17.96
CA TRP A 160 10.54 -6.12 -17.67
C TRP A 160 11.41 -6.25 -18.92
N THR A 161 10.87 -6.82 -20.00
CA THR A 161 11.58 -6.90 -21.28
C THR A 161 11.74 -5.53 -21.92
N ASP A 162 10.77 -4.65 -21.74
CA ASP A 162 10.81 -3.31 -22.32
C ASP A 162 11.87 -2.48 -21.60
N LEU A 163 11.89 -2.51 -20.26
CA LEU A 163 12.95 -1.90 -19.45
C LEU A 163 14.33 -2.45 -19.83
N MET A 164 14.45 -3.76 -20.05
CA MET A 164 15.69 -4.38 -20.50
C MET A 164 16.10 -3.91 -21.89
N TYR A 165 15.17 -3.85 -22.85
CA TYR A 165 15.44 -3.43 -24.22
C TYR A 165 15.81 -1.94 -24.32
N ILE A 166 15.20 -1.08 -23.50
CA ILE A 166 15.61 0.34 -23.38
C ILE A 166 17.08 0.44 -22.99
N GLN A 167 17.55 -0.38 -22.05
CA GLN A 167 18.97 -0.37 -21.67
C GLN A 167 19.85 -1.08 -22.70
N MET A 168 19.33 -2.10 -23.38
CA MET A 168 20.08 -2.92 -24.33
C MET A 168 20.37 -2.17 -25.63
N TYR A 169 19.38 -1.44 -26.15
CA TYR A 169 19.46 -0.71 -27.42
C TYR A 169 19.66 0.80 -27.23
N GLY A 170 19.48 1.31 -26.01
CA GLY A 170 19.49 2.74 -25.71
C GLY A 170 18.12 3.38 -25.97
N CYS A 171 17.79 4.42 -25.21
CA CYS A 171 16.48 5.08 -25.25
C CYS A 171 16.17 5.77 -26.60
N GLU A 172 17.17 6.03 -27.43
CA GLU A 172 16.96 6.60 -28.76
C GLU A 172 16.43 5.54 -29.75
N SER A 173 16.91 4.30 -29.64
CA SER A 173 16.54 3.21 -30.55
C SER A 173 15.34 2.41 -30.06
N TYR A 174 15.16 2.29 -28.74
CA TYR A 174 14.06 1.59 -28.11
C TYR A 174 13.69 2.39 -26.86
N GLY A 175 12.93 3.46 -27.05
CA GLY A 175 12.62 4.46 -26.04
C GLY A 175 11.19 4.39 -25.52
N TYR A 176 10.61 5.57 -25.31
CA TYR A 176 9.24 5.71 -24.82
C TYR A 176 8.33 6.20 -25.95
N ASP A 177 7.16 5.60 -26.10
CA ASP A 177 6.17 6.08 -27.06
C ASP A 177 5.52 7.39 -26.59
N GLY A 178 5.68 8.46 -27.37
CA GLY A 178 5.02 9.76 -27.15
C GLY A 178 5.67 10.66 -26.10
N ILE A 179 6.79 10.27 -25.51
CA ILE A 179 7.61 11.08 -24.59
C ILE A 179 9.13 10.93 -24.87
N GLU A 180 9.49 10.76 -26.14
CA GLU A 180 10.85 10.52 -26.63
C GLU A 180 11.84 11.62 -26.18
N ALA A 181 11.36 12.86 -25.99
CA ALA A 181 12.16 14.00 -25.54
C ALA A 181 12.80 13.82 -24.14
N LEU A 182 12.37 12.84 -23.36
CA LEU A 182 12.94 12.53 -22.03
C LEU A 182 14.22 11.68 -22.13
N CYS A 183 14.52 11.12 -23.31
CA CYS A 183 15.80 10.50 -23.64
C CYS A 183 16.84 11.61 -23.86
N THR A 184 17.65 11.90 -22.84
CA THR A 184 18.60 13.03 -22.88
C THR A 184 20.01 12.61 -23.24
N ASN A 185 20.48 11.46 -22.73
CA ASN A 185 21.83 10.95 -22.96
C ASN A 185 21.75 9.45 -23.29
N PRO A 186 21.35 9.07 -24.52
CA PRO A 186 21.18 7.67 -24.89
C PRO A 186 22.52 6.92 -24.81
N SER A 187 22.51 5.78 -24.13
CA SER A 187 23.64 4.87 -24.07
C SER A 187 23.17 3.43 -24.09
N ALA A 188 23.57 2.67 -25.11
CA ALA A 188 23.27 1.25 -25.21
C ALA A 188 24.28 0.42 -24.40
N LEU A 189 23.78 -0.42 -23.50
CA LEU A 189 24.57 -1.35 -22.69
C LEU A 189 24.06 -2.78 -22.86
N PRO A 190 24.32 -3.44 -24.01
CA PRO A 190 23.59 -4.65 -24.38
C PRO A 190 23.75 -5.80 -23.38
N LEU A 191 25.00 -6.09 -23.01
CA LEU A 191 25.31 -7.18 -22.09
C LEU A 191 24.89 -6.86 -20.66
N ILE A 192 25.13 -5.63 -20.20
CA ILE A 192 24.84 -5.23 -18.82
C ILE A 192 23.32 -5.17 -18.60
N GLY A 193 22.56 -4.64 -19.55
CA GLY A 193 21.10 -4.63 -19.50
C GLY A 193 20.54 -6.04 -19.35
N VAL A 194 20.92 -6.97 -20.23
CA VAL A 194 20.45 -8.37 -20.14
C VAL A 194 20.82 -9.00 -18.81
N LEU A 195 22.10 -8.90 -18.40
CA LEU A 195 22.55 -9.52 -17.15
C LEU A 195 21.83 -8.93 -15.92
N PHE A 196 21.62 -7.61 -15.89
CA PHE A 196 20.94 -6.94 -14.79
C PHE A 196 19.49 -7.41 -14.65
N PHE A 197 18.68 -7.33 -15.71
CA PHE A 197 17.26 -7.65 -15.61
C PHE A 197 17.00 -9.16 -15.48
N VAL A 198 17.72 -10.01 -16.22
CA VAL A 198 17.55 -11.46 -16.12
C VAL A 198 17.95 -11.96 -14.73
N SER A 199 19.07 -11.49 -14.18
CA SER A 199 19.48 -11.89 -12.82
C SER A 199 18.50 -11.40 -11.75
N PHE A 200 18.01 -10.17 -11.86
CA PHE A 200 17.00 -9.64 -10.92
C PHE A 200 15.70 -10.44 -10.99
N VAL A 201 15.20 -10.74 -12.19
CA VAL A 201 13.98 -11.54 -12.37
C VAL A 201 14.16 -12.94 -11.79
N MET A 202 15.28 -13.60 -12.06
CA MET A 202 15.55 -14.94 -11.53
C MET A 202 15.62 -14.96 -10.00
N LEU A 203 16.36 -14.03 -9.40
CA LEU A 203 16.51 -13.94 -7.93
C LEU A 203 15.19 -13.50 -7.27
N GLY A 204 14.54 -12.47 -7.81
CA GLY A 204 13.29 -11.91 -7.30
C GLY A 204 12.13 -12.90 -7.36
N ALA A 205 11.99 -13.62 -8.49
CA ALA A 205 10.99 -14.67 -8.62
C ALA A 205 11.24 -15.83 -7.65
N MET A 206 12.50 -16.28 -7.52
CA MET A 206 12.86 -17.34 -6.57
C MET A 206 12.51 -16.96 -5.12
N ILE A 207 12.87 -15.75 -4.69
CA ILE A 207 12.56 -15.25 -3.33
C ILE A 207 11.06 -15.13 -3.13
N THR A 208 10.33 -14.59 -4.12
CA THR A 208 8.87 -14.42 -4.06
C THR A 208 8.17 -15.77 -3.97
N ILE A 209 8.58 -16.77 -4.76
CA ILE A 209 8.04 -18.13 -4.68
C ILE A 209 8.32 -18.74 -3.31
N ASN A 210 9.54 -18.59 -2.78
CA ASN A 210 9.88 -19.09 -1.44
C ASN A 210 9.03 -18.44 -0.34
N LEU A 211 8.66 -17.17 -0.49
CA LEU A 211 7.73 -16.49 0.41
C LEU A 211 6.34 -17.15 0.39
N PHE A 212 5.78 -17.43 -0.79
CA PHE A 212 4.48 -18.10 -0.90
C PHE A 212 4.51 -19.52 -0.34
N VAL A 213 5.54 -20.29 -0.67
CA VAL A 213 5.75 -21.65 -0.14
C VAL A 213 5.87 -21.60 1.39
N GLY A 214 6.63 -20.66 1.93
CA GLY A 214 6.76 -20.45 3.36
C GLY A 214 5.43 -20.15 4.05
N ILE A 215 4.59 -19.30 3.46
CA ILE A 215 3.25 -19.00 3.99
C ILE A 215 2.37 -20.25 3.95
N ILE A 216 2.30 -20.97 2.83
CA ILE A 216 1.45 -22.16 2.69
C ILE A 216 1.87 -23.26 3.69
N THR A 217 3.17 -23.53 3.78
CA THR A 217 3.71 -24.55 4.70
C THR A 217 3.42 -24.21 6.17
N SER A 218 3.56 -22.94 6.57
CA SER A 218 3.22 -22.51 7.95
C SER A 218 1.73 -22.68 8.28
N ASN A 219 0.84 -22.50 7.31
CA ASN A 219 -0.60 -22.69 7.53
C ASN A 219 -0.96 -24.18 7.64
N ILE A 220 -0.27 -25.06 6.89
CA ILE A 220 -0.47 -26.51 6.97
C ILE A 220 0.07 -27.08 8.28
N SER A 221 1.18 -26.57 8.82
CA SER A 221 1.71 -27.04 10.11
C SER A 221 0.89 -26.58 11.32
N ASP A 222 0.15 -25.49 11.18
CA ASP A 222 -0.70 -24.91 12.23
C ASP A 222 -2.15 -25.45 12.22
N SER A 223 -2.50 -26.30 11.24
CA SER A 223 -3.81 -26.95 11.07
C SER A 223 -3.81 -28.40 11.56
#